data_AF-A0A8J5NE04-F1
#
_entry.id   AF-A0A8J5NE04-F1
#
_cell.length_a   1.000
_cell.length_b   1.000
_cell.length_c   1.000
_cell.angle_alpha   90.00
_cell.angle_beta   90.00
_cell.angle_gamma   90.00
#
_symmetry.space_group_name_H-M   'P 1'
#
loop_
_entity.id
_entity.type
_entity.pdbx_description
1 polymer ?
#
loop_
_entity_poly.entity_id
_entity_poly.type
_entity_poly.pdbx_seq_one_letter_code
_entity_poly.pdbx_strand_id
1 'polypeptide(L)'
;MKHLQSPHREQHQARRKRRCDRGQPMTCAQLNERLNDPECASKVFQPKAGELYLVYRKQSQCWLAALLLPLTDLKSVGISATLESLGLSRKAPSCVTYNVNSGEFEWRDEYRDGGKLSHERKFPIIYFSSSKFPECSAIEWVLAKDLRSHTAVLQELL
;
A
#
# COMPACT_ATOMS: atom_id res chain seq x y z
N MET A 1 22.74 33.27 -50.34
CA MET A 1 22.99 31.87 -49.88
C MET A 1 21.90 31.51 -48.88
N LYS A 2 21.07 30.50 -49.19
CA LYS A 2 19.99 30.05 -48.31
C LYS A 2 20.56 28.96 -47.41
N HIS A 3 20.70 29.21 -46.11
CA HIS A 3 21.02 28.16 -45.14
C HIS A 3 19.74 27.39 -44.81
N LEU A 4 19.65 26.17 -45.34
CA LEU A 4 18.61 25.19 -45.07
C LEU A 4 18.81 24.65 -43.65
N GLN A 5 18.02 25.13 -42.68
CA GLN A 5 17.97 24.54 -41.35
C GLN A 5 17.20 23.21 -41.42
N SER A 6 17.89 22.13 -41.07
CA SER A 6 17.39 20.76 -41.10
C SER A 6 16.25 20.55 -40.09
N PRO A 7 15.08 19.98 -40.46
CA PRO A 7 13.92 19.81 -39.57
C PRO A 7 14.13 18.73 -38.48
N HIS A 8 15.29 18.07 -38.46
CA HIS A 8 15.45 16.79 -37.78
C HIS A 8 15.71 16.91 -36.27
N ARG A 9 16.12 18.09 -35.75
CA ARG A 9 16.48 18.26 -34.33
C ARG A 9 15.30 18.56 -33.40
N GLU A 10 14.28 19.27 -33.88
CA GLU A 10 13.09 19.60 -33.07
C GLU A 10 12.16 18.40 -32.85
N GLN A 11 12.09 17.48 -33.83
CA GLN A 11 11.27 16.27 -33.70
C GLN A 11 11.77 15.31 -32.61
N HIS A 12 13.08 15.26 -32.34
CA HIS A 12 13.63 14.42 -31.28
C HIS A 12 13.41 14.99 -29.87
N GLN A 13 13.35 16.32 -29.71
CA GLN A 13 12.97 16.95 -28.44
C GLN A 13 11.45 16.85 -28.18
N ALA A 14 10.62 16.97 -29.22
CA ALA A 14 9.17 16.78 -29.12
C ALA A 14 8.74 15.31 -28.88
N ARG A 15 9.59 14.34 -29.25
CA ARG A 15 9.37 12.90 -28.95
C ARG A 15 9.82 12.49 -27.54
N ARG A 16 10.88 13.11 -26.99
CA ARG A 16 11.32 12.83 -25.61
C ARG A 16 10.42 13.48 -24.56
N LYS A 17 9.66 14.53 -24.92
CA LYS A 17 8.71 15.22 -24.03
C LYS A 17 7.32 14.56 -23.95
N ARG A 18 7.06 13.51 -24.75
CA ARG A 18 5.80 12.73 -24.78
C ARG A 18 5.87 11.42 -23.99
N ARG A 19 6.86 11.26 -23.11
CA ARG A 19 6.98 10.10 -22.20
C ARG A 19 6.78 10.48 -20.73
N CYS A 20 5.96 11.51 -20.51
CA CYS A 20 5.36 11.86 -19.24
C CYS A 20 3.87 12.15 -19.42
N ASP A 21 3.21 11.41 -20.33
CA ASP A 21 1.77 11.23 -20.22
C ASP A 21 1.56 10.44 -18.93
N ARG A 22 1.43 11.17 -17.82
CA ARG A 22 0.71 10.69 -16.65
C ARG A 22 -0.61 10.16 -17.22
N GLY A 23 -0.78 8.85 -17.23
CA GLY A 23 -2.11 8.28 -17.31
C GLY A 23 -2.94 9.03 -16.28
N GLN A 24 -4.12 9.53 -16.68
CA GLN A 24 -5.02 10.14 -15.71
C GLN A 24 -5.14 9.14 -14.54
N PRO A 25 -4.90 9.57 -13.29
CA PRO A 25 -5.04 8.68 -12.15
C PRO A 25 -6.44 8.08 -12.21
N MET A 26 -6.50 6.74 -12.16
CA MET A 26 -7.77 6.04 -12.28
C MET A 26 -8.73 6.54 -11.20
N THR A 27 -9.98 6.81 -11.58
CA THR A 27 -11.02 7.14 -10.61
C THR A 27 -11.34 5.91 -9.77
N CYS A 28 -11.93 6.12 -8.58
CA CYS A 28 -12.38 5.01 -7.73
C CYS A 28 -13.36 4.07 -8.44
N ALA A 29 -14.23 4.59 -9.32
CA ALA A 29 -15.13 3.77 -10.12
C ALA A 29 -14.37 2.84 -11.07
N GLN A 30 -13.42 3.39 -11.83
CA GLN A 30 -12.59 2.62 -12.77
C GLN A 30 -11.70 1.59 -12.05
N LEU A 31 -11.14 1.95 -10.90
CA LEU A 31 -10.36 1.02 -10.07
C LEU A 31 -11.23 -0.12 -9.56
N ASN A 32 -12.43 0.19 -9.07
CA ASN A 32 -13.35 -0.82 -8.58
C ASN A 32 -13.77 -1.79 -9.67
N GLU A 33 -14.07 -1.31 -10.89
CA GLU A 33 -14.40 -2.16 -12.03
C GLU A 33 -13.27 -3.15 -12.35
N ARG A 34 -12.03 -2.66 -12.48
CA ARG A 34 -10.87 -3.51 -12.78
C ARG A 34 -10.57 -4.52 -11.68
N LEU A 35 -10.71 -4.10 -10.42
CA LEU A 35 -10.33 -4.90 -9.26
C LEU A 35 -11.42 -5.83 -8.76
N ASN A 36 -12.65 -5.66 -9.23
CA ASN A 36 -13.73 -6.61 -8.98
C ASN A 36 -13.62 -7.88 -9.84
N ASP A 37 -12.72 -7.91 -10.83
CA ASP A 37 -12.41 -9.12 -11.57
C ASP A 37 -11.75 -10.18 -10.64
N PRO A 38 -12.45 -11.29 -10.34
CA PRO A 38 -11.93 -12.32 -9.45
C PRO A 38 -10.74 -13.09 -10.05
N GLU A 39 -10.53 -13.06 -11.37
CA GLU A 39 -9.35 -13.70 -11.98
C GLU A 39 -8.06 -12.90 -11.74
N CYS A 40 -8.17 -11.58 -11.56
CA CYS A 40 -7.01 -10.70 -11.37
C CYS A 40 -6.56 -10.56 -9.90
N ALA A 41 -7.41 -10.94 -8.94
CA ALA A 41 -7.15 -10.74 -7.51
C ALA A 41 -6.89 -12.06 -6.78
N SER A 42 -5.63 -12.26 -6.35
CA SER A 42 -5.29 -13.38 -5.47
C SER A 42 -5.47 -13.00 -3.99
N LYS A 43 -6.16 -13.88 -3.23
CA LYS A 43 -6.28 -13.75 -1.78
C LYS A 43 -4.95 -14.04 -1.10
N VAL A 44 -4.59 -13.22 -0.12
CA VAL A 44 -3.35 -13.33 0.63
C VAL A 44 -3.61 -14.07 1.94
N PHE A 45 -2.89 -15.17 2.16
CA PHE A 45 -2.97 -15.93 3.42
C PHE A 45 -1.86 -15.57 4.40
N GLN A 46 -0.68 -15.23 3.88
CA GLN A 46 0.49 -14.83 4.68
C GLN A 46 1.06 -13.52 4.10
N PRO A 47 0.56 -12.36 4.58
CA PRO A 47 1.03 -11.06 4.13
C PRO A 47 2.48 -10.83 4.53
N LYS A 48 3.24 -10.12 3.68
CA LYS A 48 4.64 -9.77 3.93
C LYS A 48 4.76 -8.28 4.21
N ALA A 49 5.44 -7.93 5.30
CA ALA A 49 5.71 -6.54 5.62
C ALA A 49 6.56 -5.88 4.52
N GLY A 50 6.31 -4.61 4.24
CA GLY A 50 6.98 -3.86 3.17
C GLY A 50 6.37 -4.05 1.78
N GLU A 51 5.47 -5.03 1.60
CA GLU A 51 4.78 -5.22 0.33
C GLU A 51 3.53 -4.34 0.23
N LEU A 52 3.17 -4.05 -1.02
CA LEU A 52 1.98 -3.30 -1.38
C LEU A 52 0.81 -4.25 -1.62
N TYR A 53 -0.36 -3.85 -1.13
CA TYR A 53 -1.61 -4.58 -1.31
C TYR A 53 -2.73 -3.62 -1.70
N LEU A 54 -3.77 -4.18 -2.30
CA LEU A 54 -5.03 -3.47 -2.49
C LEU A 54 -5.97 -3.82 -1.35
N VAL A 55 -6.57 -2.77 -0.79
CA VAL A 55 -7.50 -2.88 0.35
C VAL A 55 -8.72 -2.02 0.07
N TYR A 56 -9.90 -2.60 0.24
CA TYR A 56 -11.15 -1.89 0.05
C TYR A 56 -11.46 -1.03 1.26
N ARG A 57 -11.37 0.29 1.08
CA ARG A 57 -11.65 1.25 2.15
C ARG A 57 -13.11 1.66 2.13
N LYS A 58 -13.87 1.21 3.14
CA LYS A 58 -15.32 1.43 3.24
C LYS A 58 -15.71 2.91 3.23
N GLN A 59 -14.96 3.79 3.91
CA GLN A 59 -15.31 5.22 4.01
C GLN A 59 -15.29 5.93 2.66
N SER A 60 -14.42 5.50 1.74
CA SER A 60 -14.31 6.05 0.39
C SER A 60 -14.91 5.14 -0.68
N GLN A 61 -15.44 3.97 -0.29
CA GLN A 61 -15.96 2.93 -1.18
C GLN A 61 -15.03 2.59 -2.35
N CYS A 62 -13.73 2.52 -2.08
CA CYS A 62 -12.70 2.47 -3.11
C CYS A 62 -11.60 1.49 -2.73
N TRP A 63 -11.13 0.71 -3.70
CA TRP A 63 -9.88 -0.02 -3.57
C TRP A 63 -8.70 0.96 -3.62
N LEU A 64 -7.85 0.89 -2.59
CA LEU A 64 -6.69 1.75 -2.46
C LEU A 64 -5.44 0.90 -2.29
N ALA A 65 -4.32 1.39 -2.84
CA ALA A 65 -3.01 0.85 -2.52
C ALA A 65 -2.69 1.14 -1.06
N ALA A 66 -2.17 0.13 -0.37
CA ALA A 66 -1.73 0.22 1.02
C ALA A 66 -0.42 -0.53 1.20
N LEU A 67 0.48 0.03 2.00
CA LEU A 67 1.70 -0.62 2.44
C LEU A 67 1.41 -1.45 3.69
N LEU A 68 1.79 -2.73 3.70
CA LEU A 68 1.76 -3.54 4.92
C LEU A 68 2.92 -3.13 5.82
N LEU A 69 2.60 -2.67 7.03
CA LEU A 69 3.59 -2.25 8.00
C LEU A 69 4.12 -3.46 8.77
N PRO A 70 5.43 -3.52 9.07
CA PRO A 70 5.92 -4.47 10.06
C PRO A 70 5.39 -4.10 11.44
N LEU A 71 5.26 -5.09 12.34
CA LEU A 71 4.84 -4.88 13.72
C LEU A 71 5.87 -4.06 14.51
N THR A 72 7.13 -4.17 14.10
CA THR A 72 8.32 -3.54 14.69
C THR A 72 9.17 -2.95 13.58
N ASP A 73 10.08 -2.03 13.91
CA ASP A 73 11.00 -1.41 12.96
C ASP A 73 10.37 -0.87 11.64
N LEU A 74 9.50 0.15 11.75
CA LEU A 74 8.91 0.81 10.57
C LEU A 74 9.96 1.48 9.65
N LYS A 75 11.17 1.74 10.15
CA LYS A 75 12.25 2.32 9.35
C LYS A 75 12.70 1.37 8.24
N SER A 76 12.60 0.05 8.46
CA SER A 76 12.88 -0.97 7.44
C SER A 76 12.04 -0.81 6.16
N VAL A 77 10.87 -0.17 6.26
CA VAL A 77 9.97 0.13 5.14
C VAL A 77 9.90 1.62 4.80
N GLY A 78 10.91 2.40 5.25
CA GLY A 78 11.04 3.82 4.93
C GLY A 78 10.14 4.76 5.74
N ILE A 79 9.51 4.29 6.81
CA ILE A 79 8.62 5.11 7.65
C ILE A 79 9.34 5.50 8.95
N SER A 80 9.61 6.80 9.10
CA SER A 80 10.28 7.36 10.28
C SER A 80 9.32 7.66 11.44
N ALA A 81 8.38 6.75 11.70
CA ALA A 81 7.36 6.85 12.75
C ALA A 81 7.29 5.55 13.57
N THR A 82 6.46 5.52 14.61
CA THR A 82 6.13 4.29 15.35
C THR A 82 4.65 3.94 15.14
N LEU A 83 4.26 2.69 15.38
CA LEU A 83 2.83 2.31 15.36
C LEU A 83 2.02 3.16 16.36
N GLU A 84 2.62 3.57 17.46
CA GLU A 84 2.00 4.47 18.43
C GLU A 84 1.80 5.89 17.87
N SER A 85 2.83 6.50 17.28
CA SER A 85 2.70 7.85 16.71
C SER A 85 1.76 7.90 15.51
N LEU A 86 1.61 6.78 14.79
CA LEU A 86 0.60 6.56 13.76
C LEU A 86 -0.82 6.32 14.33
N GLY A 87 -0.97 6.23 15.65
CA GLY A 87 -2.26 6.08 16.32
C GLY A 87 -2.83 4.65 16.30
N LEU A 88 -2.06 3.66 15.87
CA LEU A 88 -2.51 2.26 15.81
C LEU A 88 -2.60 1.59 17.19
N SER A 89 -1.88 2.11 18.19
CA SER A 89 -1.89 1.61 19.57
C SER A 89 -3.28 1.70 20.21
N ARG A 90 -4.02 2.78 19.97
CA ARG A 90 -5.35 3.03 20.56
C ARG A 90 -6.42 2.04 20.10
N LYS A 91 -6.17 1.34 18.98
CA LYS A 91 -7.09 0.38 18.36
C LYS A 91 -6.38 -0.96 18.11
N ALA A 92 -5.41 -1.30 18.96
CA ALA A 92 -4.68 -2.54 18.84
C ALA A 92 -5.65 -3.75 18.89
N PRO A 93 -5.57 -4.67 17.92
CA PRO A 93 -6.41 -5.87 17.90
C PRO A 93 -5.98 -6.87 18.97
N SER A 94 -6.87 -7.80 19.32
CA SER A 94 -6.63 -8.84 20.33
C SER A 94 -5.46 -9.78 20.01
N CYS A 95 -4.98 -9.80 18.76
CA CYS A 95 -3.89 -10.65 18.29
C CYS A 95 -2.49 -10.11 18.61
N VAL A 96 -2.38 -8.86 19.05
CA VAL A 96 -1.10 -8.23 19.41
C VAL A 96 -1.09 -7.80 20.88
N THR A 97 0.10 -7.66 21.44
CA THR A 97 0.35 -7.05 22.74
C THR A 97 1.46 -6.03 22.62
N TYR A 98 1.50 -5.05 23.52
CA TYR A 98 2.62 -4.11 23.62
C TYR A 98 3.58 -4.58 24.72
N ASN A 99 4.84 -4.82 24.37
CA ASN A 99 5.87 -5.18 25.32
C ASN A 99 6.55 -3.89 25.81
N VAL A 100 6.32 -3.55 27.07
CA VAL A 100 6.86 -2.33 27.70
C VAL A 100 8.38 -2.33 27.84
N ASN A 101 9.02 -3.50 27.84
CA ASN A 101 10.47 -3.61 27.99
C ASN A 101 11.18 -3.36 26.66
N SER A 102 10.65 -3.89 25.55
CA SER A 102 11.19 -3.64 24.21
C SER A 102 10.64 -2.35 23.57
N GLY A 103 9.49 -1.86 24.04
CA GLY A 103 8.78 -0.74 23.45
C GLY A 103 8.07 -1.09 22.13
N GLU A 104 7.86 -2.37 21.87
CA GLU A 104 7.41 -2.90 20.58
C GLU A 104 6.12 -3.70 20.67
N PHE A 105 5.41 -3.83 19.55
CA PHE A 105 4.26 -4.73 19.44
C PHE A 105 4.72 -6.14 19.09
N GLU A 106 4.11 -7.13 19.74
CA GLU A 106 4.38 -8.53 19.52
C GLU A 106 3.09 -9.31 19.26
N TRP A 107 3.19 -10.39 18.48
CA TRP A 107 2.10 -11.36 18.36
C TRP A 107 1.91 -12.08 19.69
N ARG A 108 0.66 -12.17 20.15
CA ARG A 108 0.30 -13.07 21.25
C ARG A 108 0.49 -14.52 20.80
N ASP A 109 0.81 -15.40 21.75
CA ASP A 109 1.28 -16.76 21.45
C ASP A 109 0.39 -17.55 20.48
N GLU A 110 -0.94 -17.51 20.66
CA GLU A 110 -1.88 -18.23 19.79
C GLU A 110 -1.92 -17.71 18.34
N TYR A 111 -1.45 -16.50 18.12
CA TYR A 111 -1.43 -15.80 16.83
C TYR A 111 -0.06 -15.81 16.15
N ARG A 112 1.00 -16.31 16.83
CA ARG A 112 2.32 -16.50 16.21
C ARG A 112 2.24 -17.49 15.05
N ASP A 113 3.30 -17.54 14.24
CA ASP A 113 3.36 -18.47 13.11
C ASP A 113 3.20 -19.92 13.57
N GLY A 114 2.31 -20.67 12.91
CA GLY A 114 1.93 -22.02 13.31
C GLY A 114 0.90 -22.09 14.46
N GLY A 115 0.56 -20.96 15.09
CA GLY A 115 -0.45 -20.87 16.14
C GLY A 115 -1.87 -21.10 15.61
N LYS A 116 -2.76 -21.61 16.47
CA LYS A 116 -4.15 -21.97 16.10
C LYS A 116 -4.98 -20.79 15.60
N LEU A 117 -4.68 -19.56 16.05
CA LEU A 117 -5.35 -18.32 15.64
C LEU A 117 -4.52 -17.47 14.67
N SER A 118 -3.41 -18.01 14.13
CA SER A 118 -2.52 -17.29 13.20
C SER A 118 -3.24 -16.73 11.96
N HIS A 119 -4.32 -17.38 11.53
CA HIS A 119 -5.16 -16.99 10.40
C HIS A 119 -6.14 -15.84 10.72
N GLU A 120 -6.36 -15.55 12.01
CA GLU A 120 -7.19 -14.44 12.49
C GLU A 120 -6.39 -13.16 12.76
N ARG A 121 -5.09 -13.17 12.47
CA ARG A 121 -4.24 -11.98 12.62
C ARG A 121 -4.80 -10.81 11.83
N LYS A 122 -4.80 -9.65 12.48
CA LYS A 122 -4.94 -8.36 11.82
C LYS A 122 -3.57 -7.71 11.68
N PHE A 123 -3.32 -7.15 10.51
CA PHE A 123 -2.04 -6.57 10.12
C PHE A 123 -2.18 -5.05 10.00
N PRO A 124 -1.17 -4.27 10.43
CA PRO A 124 -1.22 -2.84 10.30
C PRO A 124 -0.92 -2.44 8.85
N ILE A 125 -1.71 -1.53 8.30
CA ILE A 125 -1.53 -0.98 6.96
C ILE A 125 -1.58 0.54 6.99
N ILE A 126 -0.93 1.17 6.02
CA ILE A 126 -1.08 2.60 5.72
C ILE A 126 -1.47 2.78 4.26
N TYR A 127 -2.50 3.56 4.00
CA TYR A 127 -2.99 3.81 2.65
C TYR A 127 -2.15 4.89 1.94
N PHE A 128 -1.96 4.74 0.63
CA PHE A 128 -1.49 5.82 -0.25
C PHE A 128 -2.68 6.72 -0.63
N SER A 129 -3.20 7.47 0.36
CA SER A 129 -4.40 8.28 0.21
C SER A 129 -4.15 9.80 0.27
N SER A 130 -2.89 10.22 0.41
CA SER A 130 -2.49 11.61 0.62
C SER A 130 -1.19 11.89 -0.12
N SER A 131 -1.03 13.12 -0.63
CA SER A 131 0.22 13.58 -1.23
C SER A 131 1.33 13.82 -0.20
N LYS A 132 1.01 13.87 1.10
CA LYS A 132 1.96 14.06 2.20
C LYS A 132 2.30 12.74 2.91
N PHE A 133 2.46 11.63 2.18
CA PHE A 133 2.72 10.34 2.80
C PHE A 133 4.00 10.33 3.68
N PRO A 134 4.00 9.69 4.87
CA PRO A 134 2.88 9.00 5.53
C PRO A 134 1.94 9.92 6.34
N GLU A 135 2.24 11.22 6.39
CA GLU A 135 1.45 12.23 7.09
C GLU A 135 0.04 12.36 6.50
N CYS A 136 -0.97 12.40 7.37
CA CYS A 136 -2.39 12.45 7.01
C CYS A 136 -2.92 11.23 6.23
N SER A 137 -2.12 10.19 5.98
CA SER A 137 -2.62 8.94 5.41
C SER A 137 -3.55 8.24 6.40
N ALA A 138 -4.58 7.57 5.87
CA ALA A 138 -5.39 6.68 6.67
C ALA A 138 -4.58 5.43 7.06
N ILE A 139 -4.83 4.90 8.25
CA ILE A 139 -4.09 3.77 8.83
C ILE A 139 -5.09 2.83 9.51
N GLU A 140 -4.93 1.53 9.36
CA GLU A 140 -5.90 0.54 9.82
C GLU A 140 -5.26 -0.82 10.15
N TRP A 141 -5.95 -1.61 10.96
CA TRP A 141 -5.66 -3.03 11.18
C TRP A 141 -6.62 -3.89 10.36
N VAL A 142 -6.12 -4.68 9.41
CA VAL A 142 -6.95 -5.47 8.46
C VAL A 142 -6.64 -6.95 8.52
N LEU A 143 -7.62 -7.81 8.22
CA LEU A 143 -7.39 -9.25 8.13
C LEU A 143 -6.65 -9.60 6.84
N ALA A 144 -5.88 -10.69 6.84
CA ALA A 144 -5.19 -11.16 5.63
C ALA A 144 -6.17 -11.39 4.45
N LYS A 145 -7.37 -11.90 4.73
CA LYS A 145 -8.43 -12.13 3.72
C LYS A 145 -8.94 -10.87 3.03
N ASP A 146 -8.71 -9.70 3.63
CA ASP A 146 -9.13 -8.40 3.08
C ASP A 146 -8.02 -7.78 2.20
N LEU A 147 -6.84 -8.39 2.16
CA LEU A 147 -5.72 -7.99 1.30
C LEU A 147 -5.77 -8.73 -0.04
N ARG A 148 -5.54 -7.99 -1.11
CA ARG A 148 -5.37 -8.54 -2.46
C ARG A 148 -3.97 -8.22 -2.96
N SER A 149 -3.26 -9.24 -3.43
CA SER A 149 -2.04 -9.05 -4.19
C SER A 149 -2.40 -8.77 -5.64
N HIS A 150 -1.92 -7.65 -6.19
CA HIS A 150 -2.14 -7.30 -7.59
C HIS A 150 -0.91 -6.59 -8.16
N THR A 151 0.07 -7.37 -8.59
CA THR A 151 1.35 -6.88 -9.10
C THR A 151 1.19 -5.98 -10.33
N ALA A 152 0.23 -6.25 -11.21
CA ALA A 152 -0.01 -5.42 -12.40
C ALA A 152 -0.65 -4.05 -12.10
N VAL A 153 -1.66 -3.97 -11.22
CA VAL A 153 -2.41 -2.72 -10.97
C VAL A 153 -1.69 -1.79 -10.00
N LEU A 154 -0.87 -2.33 -9.08
CA LEU A 154 -0.11 -1.49 -8.14
C LEU A 154 0.97 -0.63 -8.83
N GLN A 155 1.50 -1.07 -9.98
CA GLN A 155 2.44 -0.27 -10.78
C GLN A 155 1.77 0.91 -11.50
N GLU A 156 0.45 0.85 -11.74
CA GLU A 156 -0.31 1.94 -12.38
C GLU A 156 -0.88 2.94 -11.38
N LEU A 157 -0.88 2.59 -10.09
CA LEU A 157 -1.45 3.38 -9.00
C LEU A 157 -0.44 4.30 -8.29
N LEU A 158 0.86 4.06 -8.49
CA LEU A 158 1.98 4.83 -7.93
C LEU A 158 2.71 5.61 -9.03
#